data_AF-A0ABD6EX64-F1
#
_entry.id   AF-A0ABD6EX64-F1
#
_cell.length_a   1.000
_cell.length_b   1.000
_cell.length_c   1.000
_cell.angle_alpha   90.00
_cell.angle_beta   90.00
_cell.angle_gamma   90.00
#
_symmetry.space_group_name_H-M   'P 1'
#
loop_
_entity.id
_entity.type
_entity.pdbx_description
1 polymer ?
#
loop_
_entity_poly.entity_id
_entity_poly.type
_entity_poly.pdbx_seq_one_letter_code
_entity_poly.pdbx_strand_id
1 'polypeptide(L)'
;MATPQDLPIDIHSGKLLDWLVSRRHCNRDWQKNILSIREKINAAIQDMPEDERIVTLLQGTYINYFHCKQIVDILKETEKDTKNFLGYYSSQRMNDWLNIQSLYEANSIGLAESAQILQRLVQYEIPTLKKQIAKCSQNITDNERKEVDYSRLAADGRKQFEKEKEALGIEGIVFHLMLLVVYMFRIVNEC
;
A
#
# COMPACT_ATOMS: atom_id res chain seq x y z
N MET A 1 -3.67 -30.98 34.41
CA MET A 1 -2.60 -30.07 34.86
C MET A 1 -1.85 -29.65 33.61
N ALA A 2 -1.75 -28.35 33.32
CA ALA A 2 -1.03 -27.85 32.15
C ALA A 2 0.45 -28.26 32.26
N THR A 3 1.00 -28.83 31.20
CA THR A 3 2.42 -29.17 31.12
C THR A 3 3.24 -27.88 30.91
N PRO A 4 4.55 -27.87 31.23
CA PRO A 4 5.41 -26.71 30.95
C PRO A 4 5.39 -26.25 29.47
N GLN A 5 5.03 -27.14 28.54
CA GLN A 5 4.82 -26.87 27.12
C GLN A 5 3.55 -26.05 26.82
N ASP A 6 2.60 -25.97 27.75
CA ASP A 6 1.31 -25.27 27.58
C ASP A 6 1.34 -23.82 28.11
N LEU A 7 2.50 -23.36 28.60
CA LEU A 7 2.65 -21.99 29.07
C LEU A 7 2.73 -21.02 27.88
N PRO A 8 1.92 -19.94 27.88
CA PRO A 8 1.96 -18.96 26.82
C PRO A 8 3.31 -18.25 26.80
N ILE A 9 3.89 -18.15 25.61
CA ILE A 9 5.15 -17.43 25.40
C ILE A 9 4.78 -15.98 25.04
N ASP A 10 5.11 -15.05 25.94
CA ASP A 10 4.97 -13.62 25.68
C ASP A 10 6.30 -13.05 25.16
N ILE A 11 6.26 -12.48 23.95
CA ILE A 11 7.42 -11.88 23.29
C ILE A 11 7.01 -10.53 22.76
N HIS A 12 7.72 -9.49 23.18
CA HIS A 12 7.59 -8.17 22.59
C HIS A 12 7.87 -8.25 21.08
N SER A 13 6.94 -7.79 20.25
CA SER A 13 7.02 -7.90 18.78
C SER A 13 8.39 -7.45 18.24
N GLY A 14 8.89 -6.32 18.74
CA GLY A 14 10.20 -5.78 18.38
C GLY A 14 11.44 -6.59 18.72
N LYS A 15 11.28 -7.66 19.50
CA LYS A 15 12.34 -8.59 19.87
C LYS A 15 12.10 -10.01 19.33
N LEU A 16 11.00 -10.22 18.60
CA LEU A 16 10.65 -11.52 18.03
C LEU A 16 11.79 -12.18 17.24
N LEU A 17 12.38 -11.49 16.26
CA LEU A 17 13.48 -12.05 15.46
C LEU A 17 14.72 -12.36 16.32
N ASP A 18 15.14 -11.42 17.17
CA ASP A 18 16.26 -11.62 18.10
C ASP A 18 16.02 -12.84 18.99
N TRP A 19 14.79 -12.98 19.49
CA TRP A 19 14.36 -14.11 20.32
C TRP A 19 14.46 -15.43 19.55
N LEU A 20 13.92 -15.49 18.32
CA LEU A 20 13.98 -16.67 17.46
C LEU A 20 15.43 -17.10 17.18
N VAL A 21 16.30 -16.15 16.85
CA VAL A 21 17.72 -16.41 16.58
C VAL A 21 18.46 -16.84 17.85
N SER A 22 18.20 -16.18 18.99
CA SER A 22 18.87 -16.50 20.27
C SER A 22 18.56 -17.92 20.76
N ARG A 23 17.36 -18.43 20.46
CA ARG A 23 16.89 -19.78 20.80
C ARG A 23 17.16 -20.81 19.71
N ARG A 24 17.84 -20.43 18.62
CA ARG A 24 18.17 -21.29 17.48
C ARG A 24 16.94 -21.82 16.72
N HIS A 25 15.82 -21.11 16.78
CA HIS A 25 14.69 -21.35 15.87
C HIS A 25 14.98 -20.86 14.46
N CYS A 26 15.82 -19.83 14.33
CA CYS A 26 16.33 -19.33 13.05
C CYS A 26 17.86 -19.28 13.12
N ASN A 27 18.54 -19.59 12.01
CA ASN A 27 20.00 -19.47 11.95
C ASN A 27 20.43 -18.00 11.92
N ARG A 28 21.61 -17.67 12.46
CA ARG A 28 22.17 -16.31 12.50
C ARG A 28 22.52 -15.77 11.12
N ASP A 29 22.88 -16.64 10.19
CA ASP A 29 23.27 -16.31 8.81
C ASP A 29 22.06 -16.17 7.87
N TRP A 30 20.82 -16.19 8.39
CA TRP A 30 19.60 -16.13 7.59
C TRP A 30 19.58 -14.94 6.62
N GLN A 31 20.16 -13.80 7.00
CA GLN A 31 20.27 -12.60 6.16
C GLN A 31 21.13 -12.80 4.91
N LYS A 32 22.16 -13.66 4.98
CA LYS A 32 22.95 -14.02 3.81
C LYS A 32 22.17 -14.97 2.92
N ASN A 33 21.51 -15.94 3.53
CA ASN A 33 20.78 -16.98 2.79
C ASN A 33 19.55 -16.42 2.08
N ILE A 34 18.87 -15.43 2.66
CA ILE A 34 17.73 -14.78 2.00
C ILE A 34 18.15 -14.06 0.71
N LEU A 35 19.35 -13.48 0.62
CA LEU A 35 19.82 -12.83 -0.62
C LEU A 35 19.91 -13.82 -1.79
N SER A 36 20.42 -15.04 -1.53
CA SER A 36 20.47 -16.07 -2.56
C SER A 36 19.07 -16.53 -2.99
N ILE A 37 18.13 -16.60 -2.05
CA ILE A 37 16.73 -16.91 -2.36
C ILE A 37 16.11 -15.79 -3.23
N ARG A 38 16.44 -14.52 -2.95
CA ARG A 38 15.97 -13.35 -3.71
C ARG A 38 16.44 -13.39 -5.15
N GLU A 39 17.70 -13.74 -5.39
CA GLU A 39 18.25 -13.92 -6.74
C GLU A 39 17.49 -15.01 -7.50
N LYS A 40 17.20 -16.15 -6.84
CA LYS A 40 16.42 -17.24 -7.43
C LYS A 40 14.99 -16.84 -7.75
N ILE A 41 14.32 -16.09 -6.87
CA ILE A 41 12.99 -15.54 -7.12
C ILE A 41 13.01 -14.65 -8.36
N ASN A 42 13.97 -13.72 -8.46
CA ASN A 42 14.06 -12.81 -9.60
C ASN A 42 14.27 -13.55 -10.93
N ALA A 43 15.05 -14.63 -10.92
CA ALA A 43 15.23 -15.50 -12.08
C ALA A 43 13.93 -16.25 -12.42
N ALA A 44 13.29 -16.89 -11.43
CA ALA A 44 12.08 -17.68 -11.63
C ALA A 44 10.88 -16.85 -12.11
N ILE A 45 10.78 -15.58 -11.70
CA ILE A 45 9.72 -14.66 -12.13
C ILE A 45 9.71 -14.45 -13.66
N GLN A 46 10.86 -14.59 -14.33
CA GLN A 46 10.93 -14.40 -15.79
C GLN A 46 10.24 -15.51 -16.58
N ASP A 47 9.98 -16.66 -15.96
CA ASP A 47 9.29 -17.81 -16.57
C ASP A 47 7.94 -18.07 -15.88
N MET A 48 7.12 -17.04 -15.68
CA MET A 48 5.79 -17.14 -15.07
C MET A 48 4.68 -17.35 -16.10
N PRO A 49 3.68 -18.21 -15.82
CA PRO A 49 2.53 -18.39 -16.69
C PRO A 49 1.60 -17.18 -16.59
N GLU A 50 0.79 -16.95 -17.62
CA GLU A 50 -0.25 -15.91 -17.67
C GLU A 50 -1.49 -16.29 -16.84
N ASP A 51 -1.31 -16.86 -15.64
CA ASP A 51 -2.39 -17.08 -14.69
C ASP A 51 -2.64 -15.77 -13.92
N GLU A 52 -3.87 -15.23 -14.00
CA GLU A 52 -4.24 -13.97 -13.35
C GLU A 52 -3.95 -13.95 -11.84
N ARG A 53 -4.06 -15.10 -11.16
CA ARG A 53 -3.77 -15.22 -9.72
C ARG A 53 -2.28 -15.01 -9.46
N ILE A 54 -1.42 -15.58 -10.29
CA ILE A 54 0.03 -15.40 -10.21
C ILE A 54 0.41 -13.97 -10.56
N VAL A 55 -0.17 -13.40 -11.62
CA VAL A 55 0.05 -12.00 -12.01
C VAL A 55 -0.29 -11.06 -10.85
N THR A 56 -1.44 -11.26 -10.20
CA THR A 56 -1.87 -10.46 -9.04
C THR A 56 -0.88 -10.57 -7.87
N LEU A 57 -0.36 -11.77 -7.58
CA LEU A 57 0.64 -11.97 -6.53
C LEU A 57 1.96 -11.26 -6.82
N LEU A 58 2.32 -11.10 -8.09
CA LEU A 58 3.57 -10.50 -8.54
C LEU A 58 3.51 -8.98 -8.70
N GLN A 59 2.32 -8.39 -8.76
CA GLN A 59 2.14 -6.96 -8.99
C GLN A 59 2.48 -6.13 -7.74
N GLY A 60 3.50 -5.26 -7.86
CA GLY A 60 3.78 -4.19 -6.89
C GLY A 60 4.21 -4.66 -5.50
N THR A 61 4.53 -5.95 -5.33
CA THR A 61 4.81 -6.55 -4.03
C THR A 61 6.24 -7.05 -3.92
N TYR A 62 6.76 -6.98 -2.70
CA TYR A 62 7.95 -7.72 -2.30
C TYR A 62 7.57 -9.21 -2.11
N ILE A 63 8.06 -10.09 -3.00
CA ILE A 63 7.71 -11.52 -3.01
C ILE A 63 8.36 -12.27 -1.85
N ASN A 64 7.63 -12.54 -0.77
CA ASN A 64 8.15 -13.24 0.41
C ASN A 64 7.79 -14.73 0.41
N TYR A 65 8.22 -15.44 1.46
CA TYR A 65 7.93 -16.86 1.67
C TYR A 65 6.45 -17.24 1.42
N PHE A 66 5.49 -16.46 1.93
CA PHE A 66 4.07 -16.77 1.79
C PHE A 66 3.60 -16.65 0.34
N HIS A 67 4.09 -15.66 -0.39
CA HIS A 67 3.81 -15.55 -1.84
C HIS A 67 4.39 -16.75 -2.59
N CYS A 68 5.62 -17.18 -2.27
CA CYS A 68 6.21 -18.37 -2.88
C CYS A 68 5.37 -19.63 -2.64
N LYS A 69 4.83 -19.83 -1.43
CA LYS A 69 3.92 -20.95 -1.15
C LYS A 69 2.65 -20.89 -1.99
N GLN A 70 2.03 -19.72 -2.09
CA GLN A 70 0.82 -19.53 -2.88
C GLN A 70 1.08 -19.81 -4.37
N ILE A 71 2.20 -19.34 -4.90
CA ILE A 71 2.61 -19.62 -6.28
C ILE A 71 2.79 -21.13 -6.48
N VAL A 72 3.49 -21.82 -5.58
CA VAL A 72 3.65 -23.29 -5.64
C VAL A 72 2.29 -23.99 -5.62
N ASP A 73 1.36 -23.57 -4.75
CA ASP A 73 0.05 -24.20 -4.65
C ASP A 73 -0.78 -23.98 -5.92
N ILE A 74 -0.73 -22.79 -6.54
CA ILE A 74 -1.34 -22.53 -7.85
C ILE A 74 -0.71 -23.41 -8.93
N LEU A 75 0.62 -23.51 -8.99
CA LEU A 75 1.32 -24.34 -9.98
C LEU A 75 0.98 -25.83 -9.84
N LYS A 76 0.75 -26.33 -8.61
CA LYS A 76 0.28 -27.71 -8.40
C LYS A 76 -1.10 -27.97 -9.02
N GLU A 77 -1.98 -26.96 -9.01
CA GLU A 77 -3.31 -27.06 -9.61
C GLU A 77 -3.25 -27.03 -11.14
N THR A 78 -2.40 -26.16 -11.70
CA THR A 78 -2.35 -25.91 -13.15
C THR A 78 -1.42 -26.87 -13.90
N GLU A 79 -0.40 -27.44 -13.26
CA GLU A 79 0.60 -28.33 -13.90
C GLU A 79 0.48 -29.80 -13.45
N LYS A 80 -0.75 -30.22 -13.11
CA LYS A 80 -1.09 -31.49 -12.44
C LYS A 80 -0.55 -32.78 -13.11
N ASP A 81 -0.34 -32.76 -14.43
CA ASP A 81 0.02 -33.95 -15.23
C ASP A 81 1.51 -34.01 -15.64
N THR A 82 2.37 -33.20 -15.02
CA THR A 82 3.80 -33.10 -15.41
C THR A 82 4.73 -33.99 -14.58
N LYS A 83 4.24 -34.96 -13.80
CA LYS A 83 5.13 -35.78 -12.96
C LYS A 83 5.83 -36.88 -13.74
N ASN A 84 7.13 -37.03 -13.53
CA ASN A 84 7.91 -38.16 -14.04
C ASN A 84 7.67 -39.43 -13.20
N PHE A 85 8.20 -40.57 -13.66
CA PHE A 85 8.03 -41.88 -13.01
C PHE A 85 8.52 -41.92 -11.55
N LEU A 86 9.42 -41.01 -11.16
CA LEU A 86 9.96 -40.89 -9.80
C LEU A 86 9.16 -39.89 -8.93
N GLY A 87 8.05 -39.35 -9.44
CA GLY A 87 7.16 -38.44 -8.73
C GLY A 87 7.59 -36.97 -8.71
N TYR A 88 8.69 -36.61 -9.38
CA TYR A 88 9.12 -35.22 -9.55
C TYR A 88 8.37 -34.54 -10.69
N TYR A 89 8.10 -33.24 -10.57
CA TYR A 89 7.57 -32.45 -11.67
C TYR A 89 8.63 -32.31 -12.77
N SER A 90 8.24 -32.43 -14.05
CA SER A 90 9.13 -32.28 -15.20
C SER A 90 9.27 -30.82 -15.64
N SER A 91 8.34 -29.97 -15.23
CA SER A 91 8.36 -28.53 -15.47
C SER A 91 9.50 -27.85 -14.72
N GLN A 92 10.36 -27.13 -15.47
CA GLN A 92 11.45 -26.34 -14.91
C GLN A 92 10.91 -25.31 -13.90
N ARG A 93 9.87 -24.58 -14.29
CA ARG A 93 9.16 -23.62 -13.44
C ARG A 93 8.73 -24.24 -12.11
N MET A 94 8.02 -25.35 -12.13
CA MET A 94 7.56 -25.99 -10.89
C MET A 94 8.73 -26.40 -10.00
N ASN A 95 9.80 -26.94 -10.60
CA ASN A 95 11.01 -27.30 -9.85
C ASN A 95 11.72 -26.09 -9.24
N ASP A 96 11.78 -24.96 -9.95
CA ASP A 96 12.40 -23.73 -9.45
C ASP A 96 11.65 -23.16 -8.24
N TRP A 97 10.31 -23.13 -8.28
CA TRP A 97 9.52 -22.65 -7.15
C TRP A 97 9.51 -23.61 -5.96
N LEU A 98 9.52 -24.92 -6.21
CA LEU A 98 9.73 -25.91 -5.15
C LEU A 98 11.12 -25.76 -4.51
N ASN A 99 12.16 -25.50 -5.31
CA ASN A 99 13.50 -25.24 -4.79
C ASN A 99 13.51 -23.99 -3.91
N ILE A 100 12.94 -22.88 -4.38
CA ILE A 100 12.80 -21.64 -3.61
C ILE A 100 12.07 -21.90 -2.28
N GLN A 101 10.94 -22.61 -2.32
CA GLN A 101 10.19 -22.94 -1.10
C GLN A 101 11.04 -23.78 -0.14
N SER A 102 11.74 -24.81 -0.64
CA SER A 102 12.61 -25.65 0.19
C SER A 102 13.76 -24.87 0.83
N LEU A 103 14.31 -23.88 0.12
CA LEU A 103 15.38 -23.02 0.65
C LEU A 103 14.87 -22.12 1.78
N TYR A 104 13.64 -21.63 1.70
CA TYR A 104 13.01 -20.89 2.80
C TYR A 104 12.76 -21.77 4.04
N GLU A 105 12.34 -23.01 3.81
CA GLU A 105 12.00 -23.95 4.88
C GLU A 105 13.27 -24.51 5.54
N ALA A 106 14.33 -24.70 4.76
CA ALA A 106 15.66 -25.01 5.26
C ALA A 106 16.12 -23.93 6.26
N ASN A 107 16.49 -24.36 7.47
CA ASN A 107 16.96 -23.49 8.56
C ASN A 107 15.96 -22.39 8.96
N SER A 108 14.68 -22.54 8.62
CA SER A 108 13.59 -21.62 9.00
C SER A 108 13.83 -20.17 8.59
N ILE A 109 14.37 -19.97 7.38
CA ILE A 109 14.61 -18.62 6.82
C ILE A 109 13.28 -17.89 6.59
N GLY A 110 12.24 -18.60 6.13
CA GLY A 110 10.91 -18.02 5.95
C GLY A 110 10.33 -17.45 7.25
N LEU A 111 10.61 -18.10 8.38
CA LEU A 111 10.22 -17.61 9.71
C LEU A 111 10.99 -16.35 10.10
N ALA A 112 12.30 -16.31 9.84
CA ALA A 112 13.14 -15.15 10.13
C ALA A 112 12.71 -13.92 9.33
N GLU A 113 12.50 -14.06 8.02
CA GLU A 113 12.01 -12.98 7.17
C GLU A 113 10.62 -12.50 7.62
N SER A 114 9.71 -13.44 7.92
CA SER A 114 8.36 -13.09 8.39
C SER A 114 8.38 -12.32 9.70
N ALA A 115 9.24 -12.72 10.65
CA ALA A 115 9.44 -12.00 11.91
C ALA A 115 9.99 -10.60 11.67
N GLN A 116 10.94 -10.42 10.76
CA GLN A 116 11.47 -9.11 10.40
C GLN A 116 10.40 -8.21 9.77
N ILE A 117 9.60 -8.74 8.84
CA ILE A 117 8.50 -8.01 8.21
C ILE A 117 7.48 -7.58 9.27
N LEU A 118 7.07 -8.49 10.14
CA LEU A 118 6.12 -8.19 11.22
C LEU A 118 6.66 -7.09 12.15
N GLN A 119 7.93 -7.17 12.53
CA GLN A 119 8.59 -6.14 13.34
C GLN A 119 8.51 -4.77 12.68
N ARG A 120 8.86 -4.68 11.39
CA ARG A 120 8.83 -3.44 10.62
C ARG A 120 7.41 -2.86 10.53
N LEU A 121 6.42 -3.73 10.26
CA LEU A 121 5.02 -3.36 10.16
C LEU A 121 4.49 -2.76 11.46
N VAL A 122 4.72 -3.45 12.58
CA VAL A 122 4.20 -3.05 13.89
C VAL A 122 4.89 -1.81 14.42
N GLN A 123 6.21 -1.71 14.26
CA GLN A 123 6.99 -0.61 14.83
C GLN A 123 6.91 0.69 14.03
N TYR A 124 6.83 0.60 12.70
CA TYR A 124 7.05 1.76 11.85
C TYR A 124 5.88 2.01 10.89
N GLU A 125 5.47 1.00 10.13
CA GLU A 125 4.49 1.22 9.05
C GLU A 125 3.09 1.54 9.62
N ILE A 126 2.58 0.71 10.54
CA ILE A 126 1.25 0.91 11.14
C ILE A 126 1.16 2.26 11.86
N PRO A 127 2.11 2.66 12.74
CA PRO A 127 2.08 3.97 13.37
C PRO A 127 2.13 5.14 12.36
N THR A 128 2.92 5.00 11.30
CA THR A 128 3.02 6.02 10.25
C THR A 128 1.70 6.17 9.50
N LEU A 129 1.10 5.05 9.08
CA LEU A 129 -0.21 5.03 8.43
C LEU A 129 -1.30 5.62 9.32
N LYS A 130 -1.31 5.29 10.62
CA LYS A 130 -2.25 5.90 11.59
C LYS A 130 -2.12 7.42 11.65
N LYS A 131 -0.90 7.95 11.68
CA LYS A 131 -0.65 9.41 11.66
C LYS A 131 -1.13 10.04 10.35
N GLN A 132 -0.89 9.38 9.22
CA GLN A 132 -1.36 9.85 7.91
C GLN A 132 -2.89 9.88 7.85
N ILE A 133 -3.57 8.83 8.31
CA ILE A 133 -5.03 8.77 8.40
C ILE A 133 -5.56 9.93 9.26
N ALA A 134 -5.01 10.13 10.45
CA ALA A 134 -5.45 11.20 11.34
C ALA A 134 -5.30 12.59 10.69
N LYS A 135 -4.19 12.83 9.97
CA LYS A 135 -3.97 14.08 9.22
C LYS A 135 -4.98 14.25 8.09
N CYS A 136 -5.26 13.18 7.33
CA CYS A 136 -6.27 13.22 6.28
C CYS A 136 -7.66 13.51 6.85
N SER A 137 -8.05 12.87 7.94
CA SER A 137 -9.32 13.13 8.62
C SER A 137 -9.43 14.59 9.09
N GLN A 138 -8.37 15.13 9.68
CA GLN A 138 -8.34 16.55 10.08
C GLN A 138 -8.53 17.48 8.87
N ASN A 139 -7.81 17.22 7.77
CA ASN A 139 -7.94 18.01 6.55
C ASN A 139 -9.35 17.94 5.95
N ILE A 140 -10.01 16.79 6.01
CA ILE A 140 -11.40 16.62 5.55
C ILE A 140 -12.31 17.54 6.36
N THR A 141 -12.26 17.47 7.69
CA THR A 141 -13.10 18.31 8.56
C THR A 141 -12.84 19.81 8.35
N ASP A 142 -11.59 20.22 8.17
CA ASP A 142 -11.26 21.63 7.93
C ASP A 142 -11.76 22.10 6.57
N ASN A 143 -11.71 21.24 5.55
CA ASN A 143 -12.21 21.56 4.21
C ASN A 143 -13.75 21.63 4.18
N GLU A 144 -14.44 20.72 4.88
CA GLU A 144 -15.91 20.76 5.02
C GLU A 144 -16.37 22.06 5.70
N ARG A 145 -15.67 22.51 6.75
CA ARG A 145 -15.95 23.80 7.39
C ARG A 145 -15.76 24.98 6.44
N LYS A 146 -14.63 25.00 5.71
CA LYS A 146 -14.34 26.04 4.72
C LYS A 146 -15.37 26.08 3.60
N GLU A 147 -15.83 24.92 3.14
CA GLU A 147 -16.88 24.84 2.12
C GLU A 147 -18.16 25.53 2.57
N VAL A 148 -18.61 25.27 3.80
CA VAL A 148 -19.80 25.91 4.37
C VAL A 148 -19.59 27.42 4.51
N ASP A 149 -18.45 27.85 5.04
CA ASP A 149 -18.14 29.26 5.21
C ASP A 149 -18.10 30.00 3.86
N TYR A 150 -17.45 29.43 2.84
CA TYR A 150 -17.40 30.01 1.51
C TYR A 150 -18.76 30.03 0.83
N SER A 151 -19.58 28.99 1.00
CA SER A 151 -20.96 28.97 0.49
C SER A 151 -21.80 30.09 1.10
N ARG A 152 -21.67 30.31 2.41
CA ARG A 152 -22.33 31.41 3.12
C ARG A 152 -21.84 32.78 2.65
N LEU A 153 -20.52 32.99 2.59
CA LEU A 153 -19.92 34.24 2.09
C LEU A 153 -20.38 34.56 0.67
N ALA A 154 -20.43 33.55 -0.21
CA ALA A 154 -20.92 33.73 -1.57
C ALA A 154 -22.41 34.09 -1.61
N ALA A 155 -23.24 33.48 -0.75
CA ALA A 155 -24.66 33.80 -0.64
C ALA A 155 -24.89 35.22 -0.11
N ASP A 156 -24.15 35.64 0.92
CA ASP A 156 -24.26 36.98 1.50
C ASP A 156 -23.73 38.04 0.52
N GLY A 157 -22.65 37.77 -0.21
CA GLY A 157 -22.16 38.62 -1.30
C GLY A 157 -23.19 38.81 -2.41
N ARG A 158 -23.89 37.73 -2.84
CA ARG A 158 -24.98 37.83 -3.81
C ARG A 158 -26.14 38.69 -3.30
N LYS A 159 -26.54 38.52 -2.04
CA LYS A 159 -27.62 39.34 -1.44
C LYS A 159 -27.24 40.81 -1.37
N GLN A 160 -26.01 41.12 -0.99
CA GLN A 160 -25.53 42.50 -0.92
C GLN A 160 -25.49 43.14 -2.30
N PHE A 161 -25.00 42.39 -3.31
CA PHE A 161 -24.98 42.83 -4.70
C PHE A 161 -26.39 43.17 -5.22
N GLU A 162 -27.38 42.29 -5.02
CA GLU A 162 -28.75 42.57 -5.47
C GLU A 162 -29.36 43.78 -4.74
N LYS A 163 -29.12 43.95 -3.44
CA LYS A 163 -29.58 45.14 -2.70
C LYS A 163 -28.99 46.44 -3.26
N GLU A 164 -27.70 46.46 -3.58
CA GLU A 164 -27.04 47.64 -4.14
C GLU A 164 -27.56 47.95 -5.55
N LYS A 165 -27.79 46.92 -6.36
CA LYS A 165 -28.40 47.05 -7.69
C LYS A 165 -29.82 47.61 -7.63
N GLU A 166 -30.66 47.14 -6.70
CA GLU A 166 -31.99 47.70 -6.45
C GLU A 166 -31.91 49.16 -5.99
N ALA A 167 -31.02 49.48 -5.05
CA ALA A 167 -30.86 50.84 -4.52
C ALA A 167 -30.41 51.86 -5.59
N LEU A 168 -29.64 51.41 -6.58
CA LEU A 168 -29.18 52.25 -7.70
C LEU A 168 -30.23 52.37 -8.82
N GLY A 169 -31.31 51.59 -8.81
CA GLY A 169 -32.38 51.63 -9.82
C GLY A 169 -31.93 51.22 -11.23
N ILE A 170 -30.87 50.41 -11.34
CA ILE A 170 -30.24 50.09 -12.63
C ILE A 170 -30.83 48.78 -13.20
N GLU A 171 -31.56 48.87 -14.32
CA GLU A 171 -31.91 47.69 -15.13
C GLU A 171 -30.64 47.01 -15.67
N GLY A 172 -30.56 45.67 -15.59
CA GLY A 172 -29.32 44.91 -15.76
C GLY A 172 -28.53 45.15 -17.06
N ILE A 173 -29.17 45.68 -18.11
CA ILE A 173 -28.52 46.07 -19.37
C ILE A 173 -27.62 47.30 -19.17
N VAL A 174 -28.04 48.27 -18.36
CA VAL A 174 -27.31 49.53 -18.12
C VAL A 174 -26.05 49.29 -17.28
N PHE A 175 -26.07 48.33 -16.34
CA PHE A 175 -24.94 48.06 -15.45
C PHE A 175 -23.73 47.44 -16.18
N HIS A 176 -23.96 46.53 -17.13
CA HIS A 176 -22.89 45.92 -17.92
C HIS A 176 -22.22 46.95 -18.86
N LEU A 177 -23.04 47.86 -19.43
CA LEU A 177 -22.57 49.03 -20.18
C LEU A 177 -21.81 50.01 -19.28
N MET A 178 -22.25 50.27 -18.05
CA MET A 178 -21.57 51.17 -17.11
C MET A 178 -20.22 50.62 -16.65
N LEU A 179 -20.14 49.32 -16.32
CA LEU A 179 -18.87 48.66 -15.99
C LEU A 179 -17.90 48.68 -17.16
N LEU A 180 -18.37 48.39 -18.38
CA LEU A 180 -17.56 48.51 -19.59
C LEU A 180 -17.10 49.95 -19.82
N VAL A 181 -17.97 50.94 -19.62
CA VAL A 181 -17.59 52.36 -19.74
C VAL A 181 -16.58 52.76 -18.66
N VAL A 182 -16.73 52.35 -17.41
CA VAL A 182 -15.77 52.64 -16.33
C VAL A 182 -14.42 51.97 -16.59
N TYR A 183 -14.41 50.70 -17.00
CA TYR A 183 -13.17 50.00 -17.39
C TYR A 183 -12.51 50.65 -18.61
N MET A 184 -13.29 51.04 -19.63
CA MET A 184 -12.78 51.73 -20.83
C MET A 184 -12.26 53.15 -20.51
N PHE A 185 -12.96 53.92 -19.66
CA PHE A 185 -12.52 55.25 -19.24
C PHE A 185 -11.21 55.20 -18.45
N ARG A 186 -11.04 54.15 -17.63
CA ARG A 186 -9.81 53.93 -16.86
C ARG A 186 -8.63 53.56 -17.77
N ILE A 187 -8.86 52.76 -18.81
CA ILE A 187 -7.86 52.42 -19.83
C ILE A 187 -7.47 53.65 -20.68
N VAL A 188 -8.41 54.54 -21.01
CA VAL A 188 -8.15 55.75 -21.82
C VAL A 188 -7.42 56.84 -21.02
N ASN A 189 -7.63 56.95 -19.71
CA ASN A 189 -6.91 57.93 -18.87
C ASN A 189 -5.56 57.44 -18.33
N GLU A 190 -5.26 56.14 -18.48
CA GLU A 190 -3.95 55.55 -18.15
C GLU A 190 -3.03 55.39 -19.40
N CYS A 191 -3.46 55.87 -20.57
CA CYS A 191 -2.68 56.03 -21.81
C CYS A 191 -2.39 57.51 -22.06
#